data_AF-A0A6N8AYG9-F1
#
_entry.id   AF-A0A6N8AYG9-F1
#
_cell.length_a   1.000
_cell.length_b   1.000
_cell.length_c   1.000
_cell.angle_alpha   90.00
_cell.angle_beta   90.00
_cell.angle_gamma   90.00
#
_symmetry.space_group_name_H-M   'P 1'
#
loop_
_entity.id
_entity.type
_entity.pdbx_description
1 polymer ?
#
loop_
_entity_poly.entity_id
_entity_poly.type
_entity_poly.pdbx_seq_one_letter_code
_entity_poly.pdbx_strand_id
1 'polypeptide(L)'
;MKRFLLLLALGLASPLAMASDDISKVNGSIRTDSGTAYRDLDTVNGSIHLAKGVQARSVETVNGSINADDNVQARSLETVNGAVRAGRGLVLSGDVETVNGSIFIDQGGRIGGGVETVNGGIGLVGTEVGRNIETVNGDITVGIGSHVKGGIRVTKPSFSLSLTPPRKPRVIIGPNAKVDGPLNFEREVTLYVHDSASIGPVSGATVRRFDSEAAPKD
;
A
#
# COMPACT_ATOMS: atom_id res chain seq x y z
N MET A 1 43.83 53.97 27.87
CA MET A 1 42.46 54.44 28.16
C MET A 1 41.47 53.38 27.67
N LYS A 2 40.50 53.03 28.53
CA LYS A 2 39.25 52.28 28.31
C LYS A 2 39.31 50.75 28.10
N ARG A 3 38.86 50.07 29.17
CA ARG A 3 38.33 48.70 29.28
C ARG A 3 37.05 48.55 28.44
N PHE A 4 36.76 47.34 27.94
CA PHE A 4 35.41 46.73 28.03
C PHE A 4 35.50 45.21 27.79
N LEU A 5 35.09 44.42 28.80
CA LEU A 5 34.67 43.02 28.66
C LEU A 5 33.36 42.96 27.88
N LEU A 6 33.14 41.91 27.07
CA LEU A 6 31.83 41.25 27.02
C LEU A 6 31.97 39.79 26.52
N LEU A 7 31.57 38.86 27.38
CA LEU A 7 31.26 37.47 27.04
C LEU A 7 29.94 37.42 26.24
N LEU A 8 29.86 36.56 25.21
CA LEU A 8 28.59 36.01 24.76
C LEU A 8 28.77 34.53 24.44
N ALA A 9 28.28 33.70 25.37
CA ALA A 9 28.08 32.28 25.17
C ALA A 9 26.90 32.08 24.19
N LEU A 10 27.13 31.34 23.11
CA LEU A 10 26.06 30.84 22.27
C LEU A 10 26.08 29.31 22.37
N GLY A 11 25.16 28.80 23.22
CA GLY A 11 24.91 27.37 23.34
C GLY A 11 24.42 26.83 22.01
N LEU A 12 25.18 25.88 21.46
CA LEU A 12 24.69 24.95 20.45
C LEU A 12 23.66 24.04 21.14
N ALA A 13 22.39 24.42 21.07
CA ALA A 13 21.30 23.48 21.26
C ALA A 13 21.31 22.53 20.06
N SER A 14 22.03 21.41 20.19
CA SER A 14 21.82 20.27 19.30
C SER A 14 20.34 19.91 19.39
N PRO A 15 19.59 19.82 18.28
CA PRO A 15 18.27 19.22 18.34
C PRO A 15 18.46 17.82 18.91
N LEU A 16 17.77 17.53 20.02
CA LEU A 16 17.61 16.17 20.51
C LEU A 16 17.09 15.36 19.33
N ALA A 17 17.96 14.56 18.72
CA ALA A 17 17.53 13.46 17.90
C ALA A 17 16.70 12.58 18.83
N MET A 18 15.37 12.74 18.77
CA MET A 18 14.45 11.83 19.42
C MET A 18 14.85 10.46 18.89
N ALA A 19 15.37 9.60 19.77
CA ALA A 19 15.64 8.23 19.42
C ALA A 19 14.31 7.65 18.96
N SER A 20 14.18 7.49 17.66
CA SER A 20 13.00 6.91 17.08
C SER A 20 13.07 5.43 17.46
N ASP A 21 12.03 4.94 18.13
CA ASP A 21 12.07 3.61 18.76
C ASP A 21 11.92 2.52 17.70
N ASP A 22 12.75 1.47 17.83
CA ASP A 22 12.54 0.16 17.19
C ASP A 22 11.70 -0.70 18.14
N ILE A 23 10.64 -1.35 17.66
CA ILE A 23 9.79 -2.23 18.47
C ILE A 23 9.63 -3.58 17.76
N SER A 24 10.18 -4.62 18.38
CA SER A 24 10.10 -6.00 17.88
C SER A 24 9.39 -6.89 18.89
N LYS A 25 8.42 -7.69 18.43
CA LYS A 25 7.67 -8.64 19.29
C LYS A 25 7.44 -9.98 18.61
N VAL A 26 7.72 -11.08 19.30
CA VAL A 26 7.31 -12.41 18.80
C VAL A 26 5.81 -12.66 19.01
N ASN A 27 5.28 -12.22 20.14
CA ASN A 27 3.86 -12.35 20.48
C ASN A 27 3.35 -11.03 21.06
N GLY A 28 2.18 -10.61 20.60
CA GLY A 28 1.51 -9.41 21.06
C GLY A 28 1.53 -8.29 20.04
N SER A 29 0.47 -7.48 20.08
CA SER A 29 0.29 -6.38 19.14
C SER A 29 1.18 -5.19 19.48
N ILE A 30 1.51 -4.40 18.45
CA ILE A 30 2.18 -3.12 18.57
C ILE A 30 1.13 -2.03 18.31
N ARG A 31 1.05 -1.07 19.22
CA ARG A 31 0.21 0.13 19.07
C ARG A 31 1.11 1.33 19.27
N THR A 32 1.18 2.18 18.26
CA THR A 32 1.98 3.41 18.28
C THR A 32 1.17 4.57 18.84
N ASP A 33 1.87 5.61 19.29
CA ASP A 33 1.26 6.88 19.69
C ASP A 33 1.15 7.85 18.50
N SER A 34 0.09 8.67 18.49
CA SER A 34 -0.19 9.60 17.39
C SER A 34 0.93 10.64 17.24
N GLY A 35 1.32 10.92 15.99
CA GLY A 35 2.34 11.92 15.67
C GLY A 35 3.77 11.54 16.05
N THR A 36 3.99 10.35 16.62
CA THR A 36 5.31 9.86 17.04
C THR A 36 6.07 9.26 15.86
N ALA A 37 7.40 9.42 15.89
CA ALA A 37 8.30 8.81 14.91
C ALA A 37 8.89 7.49 15.44
N TYR A 38 8.64 6.41 14.73
CA TYR A 38 9.22 5.09 14.93
C TYR A 38 10.17 4.73 13.80
N ARG A 39 11.08 3.83 14.10
CA ARG A 39 11.99 3.26 13.14
C ARG A 39 11.35 1.99 12.58
N ASP A 40 11.78 0.82 13.02
CA ASP A 40 11.22 -0.45 12.57
C ASP A 40 10.22 -0.99 13.59
N LEU A 41 9.07 -1.45 13.10
CA LEU A 41 8.01 -2.05 13.89
C LEU A 41 7.73 -3.43 13.34
N ASP A 42 8.06 -4.48 14.09
CA ASP A 42 7.90 -5.86 13.62
C ASP A 42 7.21 -6.75 14.65
N THR A 43 6.32 -7.63 14.18
CA THR A 43 5.80 -8.70 15.03
C THR A 43 5.44 -9.98 14.30
N VAL A 44 5.72 -11.13 14.90
CA VAL A 44 5.38 -12.44 14.30
C VAL A 44 3.91 -12.78 14.52
N ASN A 45 3.40 -12.71 15.75
CA ASN A 45 2.02 -13.05 16.09
C ASN A 45 1.35 -11.87 16.82
N GLY A 46 0.93 -10.88 16.04
CA GLY A 46 0.37 -9.65 16.56
C GLY A 46 -0.01 -8.71 15.43
N SER A 47 -0.98 -7.84 15.66
CA SER A 47 -1.27 -6.78 14.68
C SER A 47 -0.46 -5.53 15.01
N ILE A 48 -0.19 -4.72 14.00
CA ILE A 48 0.44 -3.41 14.18
C ILE A 48 -0.60 -2.33 13.87
N HIS A 49 -0.87 -1.46 14.83
CA HIS A 49 -1.71 -0.28 14.66
C HIS A 49 -0.83 0.96 14.66
N LEU A 50 -0.76 1.63 13.52
CA LEU A 50 -0.10 2.92 13.34
C LEU A 50 -1.15 4.02 13.54
N ALA A 51 -0.98 4.79 14.61
CA ALA A 51 -1.89 5.87 14.96
C ALA A 51 -1.72 7.05 14.00
N LYS A 52 -2.69 7.97 14.04
CA LYS A 52 -2.73 9.14 13.15
C LYS A 52 -1.41 9.91 13.15
N GLY A 53 -0.90 10.24 11.96
CA GLY A 53 0.28 11.08 11.79
C GLY A 53 1.62 10.43 12.19
N VAL A 54 1.63 9.11 12.47
CA VAL A 54 2.86 8.37 12.76
C VAL A 54 3.80 8.41 11.57
N GLN A 55 5.10 8.54 11.86
CA GLN A 55 6.17 8.34 10.89
C GLN A 55 6.89 7.05 11.26
N ALA A 56 6.88 6.05 10.40
CA ALA A 56 7.61 4.81 10.58
C ALA A 56 8.65 4.64 9.47
N ARG A 57 9.61 3.75 9.66
CA ARG A 57 10.47 3.28 8.59
C ARG A 57 9.86 2.04 7.94
N SER A 58 10.00 0.89 8.58
CA SER A 58 9.43 -0.38 8.12
C SER A 58 8.40 -0.86 9.11
N VAL A 59 7.32 -1.47 8.61
CA VAL A 59 6.26 -2.03 9.43
C VAL A 59 5.91 -3.40 8.90
N GLU A 60 6.17 -4.44 9.69
CA GLU A 60 6.21 -5.82 9.22
C GLU A 60 5.47 -6.76 10.18
N THR A 61 4.63 -7.65 9.67
CA THR A 61 4.06 -8.72 10.50
C THR A 61 3.77 -10.02 9.79
N VAL A 62 4.01 -11.17 10.44
CA VAL A 62 3.78 -12.48 9.81
C VAL A 62 2.32 -12.91 9.95
N ASN A 63 1.78 -12.98 11.18
CA ASN A 63 0.42 -13.42 11.47
C ASN A 63 -0.33 -12.28 12.17
N GLY A 64 -0.71 -11.27 11.39
CA GLY A 64 -1.30 -10.06 11.91
C GLY A 64 -1.67 -9.09 10.80
N SER A 65 -2.51 -8.12 11.12
CA SER A 65 -2.84 -7.05 10.16
C SER A 65 -2.09 -5.78 10.52
N ILE A 66 -1.79 -4.98 9.49
CA ILE A 66 -1.29 -3.62 9.65
C ILE A 66 -2.46 -2.68 9.41
N ASN A 67 -2.80 -1.88 10.42
CA ASN A 67 -3.82 -0.84 10.31
C ASN A 67 -3.14 0.51 10.51
N ALA A 68 -3.07 1.31 9.46
CA ALA A 68 -2.56 2.67 9.49
C ALA A 68 -3.73 3.66 9.49
N ASP A 69 -3.80 4.50 10.50
CA ASP A 69 -4.77 5.61 10.56
C ASP A 69 -4.42 6.70 9.52
N ASP A 70 -5.15 7.82 9.56
CA ASP A 70 -4.95 8.94 8.65
C ASP A 70 -3.54 9.57 8.76
N ASN A 71 -3.01 10.02 7.63
CA ASN A 71 -1.75 10.78 7.49
C ASN A 71 -0.51 10.07 8.03
N VAL A 72 -0.52 8.73 8.06
CA VAL A 72 0.67 7.94 8.38
C VAL A 72 1.69 8.05 7.24
N GLN A 73 2.97 8.12 7.61
CA GLN A 73 4.08 8.07 6.67
C GLN A 73 4.95 6.87 7.00
N ALA A 74 5.29 6.06 6.00
CA ALA A 74 6.24 4.97 6.18
C ALA A 74 7.11 4.77 4.93
N ARG A 75 8.14 3.93 5.00
CA ARG A 75 8.79 3.44 3.79
C ARG A 75 8.00 2.29 3.19
N SER A 76 7.69 1.29 4.00
CA SER A 76 7.12 0.02 3.58
C SER A 76 6.15 -0.52 4.61
N LEU A 77 5.12 -1.22 4.15
CA LEU A 77 4.18 -1.99 4.97
C LEU A 77 4.11 -3.40 4.40
N GLU A 78 4.42 -4.42 5.20
CA GLU A 78 4.47 -5.80 4.73
C GLU A 78 3.77 -6.76 5.70
N THR A 79 2.99 -7.69 5.16
CA THR A 79 2.49 -8.80 5.99
C THR A 79 2.28 -10.13 5.27
N VAL A 80 2.58 -11.24 5.92
CA VAL A 80 2.38 -12.58 5.32
C VAL A 80 0.92 -13.02 5.39
N ASN A 81 0.32 -13.06 6.58
CA ASN A 81 -1.04 -13.56 6.84
C ASN A 81 -1.86 -12.50 7.55
N GLY A 82 -2.26 -11.47 6.82
CA GLY A 82 -3.17 -10.45 7.31
C GLY A 82 -3.36 -9.32 6.32
N ALA A 83 -4.26 -8.40 6.64
CA ALA A 83 -4.56 -7.28 5.75
C ALA A 83 -3.69 -6.07 6.07
N VAL A 84 -3.37 -5.29 5.04
CA VAL A 84 -2.89 -3.91 5.18
C VAL A 84 -4.07 -2.99 4.89
N ARG A 85 -4.47 -2.18 5.88
CA ARG A 85 -5.48 -1.14 5.69
C ARG A 85 -4.85 0.19 6.06
N ALA A 86 -4.93 1.16 5.17
CA ALA A 86 -4.49 2.51 5.43
C ALA A 86 -5.63 3.50 5.23
N GLY A 87 -5.78 4.40 6.19
CA GLY A 87 -6.67 5.54 6.12
C GLY A 87 -6.20 6.59 5.12
N ARG A 88 -6.76 7.78 5.23
CA ARG A 88 -6.58 8.83 4.24
C ARG A 88 -5.20 9.46 4.33
N GLY A 89 -4.67 9.87 3.18
CA GLY A 89 -3.41 10.61 3.14
C GLY A 89 -2.18 9.80 3.56
N LEU A 90 -2.22 8.46 3.43
CA LEU A 90 -1.04 7.63 3.59
C LEU A 90 0.08 8.10 2.65
N VAL A 91 1.32 8.17 3.13
CA VAL A 91 2.50 8.37 2.29
C VAL A 91 3.48 7.23 2.50
N LEU A 92 3.67 6.42 1.46
CA LEU A 92 4.73 5.41 1.40
C LEU A 92 5.80 5.84 0.41
N SER A 93 7.07 5.85 0.82
CA SER A 93 8.16 6.09 -0.14
C SER A 93 8.54 4.84 -0.93
N GLY A 94 8.22 3.65 -0.41
CA GLY A 94 8.47 2.35 -1.03
C GLY A 94 7.18 1.58 -1.27
N ASP A 95 7.23 0.27 -1.07
CA ASP A 95 6.22 -0.70 -1.49
C ASP A 95 5.23 -1.07 -0.36
N VAL A 96 4.08 -1.64 -0.72
CA VAL A 96 3.15 -2.29 0.21
C VAL A 96 2.82 -3.68 -0.28
N GLU A 97 2.99 -4.66 0.59
CA GLU A 97 3.04 -6.06 0.18
C GLU A 97 2.29 -6.97 1.14
N THR A 98 1.62 -7.99 0.60
CA THR A 98 1.10 -9.08 1.44
C THR A 98 0.94 -10.42 0.72
N VAL A 99 1.20 -11.54 1.40
CA VAL A 99 1.02 -12.86 0.80
C VAL A 99 -0.45 -13.30 0.82
N ASN A 100 -1.05 -13.40 2.00
CA ASN A 100 -2.38 -13.94 2.25
C ASN A 100 -3.28 -12.90 2.94
N GLY A 101 -3.45 -11.75 2.32
CA GLY A 101 -4.39 -10.75 2.79
C GLY A 101 -4.64 -9.63 1.82
N SER A 102 -5.56 -8.76 2.18
CA SER A 102 -5.98 -7.65 1.32
C SER A 102 -5.19 -6.39 1.61
N ILE A 103 -4.92 -5.60 0.58
CA ILE A 103 -4.39 -4.25 0.70
C ILE A 103 -5.52 -3.28 0.36
N PHE A 104 -5.83 -2.38 1.29
CA PHE A 104 -6.77 -1.29 1.06
C PHE A 104 -6.13 0.05 1.44
N ILE A 105 -6.12 0.99 0.50
CA ILE A 105 -5.59 2.34 0.69
C ILE A 105 -6.70 3.33 0.37
N ASP A 106 -7.09 4.10 1.38
CA ASP A 106 -8.13 5.12 1.26
C ASP A 106 -7.62 6.40 0.57
N GLN A 107 -8.53 7.36 0.41
CA GLN A 107 -8.36 8.59 -0.34
C GLN A 107 -7.09 9.38 -0.04
N GLY A 108 -6.44 9.85 -1.11
CA GLY A 108 -5.28 10.72 -1.04
C GLY A 108 -3.98 10.00 -0.69
N GLY A 109 -3.95 8.67 -0.77
CA GLY A 109 -2.75 7.88 -0.61
C GLY A 109 -1.71 8.19 -1.70
N ARG A 110 -0.41 8.13 -1.33
CA ARG A 110 0.72 8.20 -2.26
C ARG A 110 1.69 7.08 -1.95
N ILE A 111 1.97 6.25 -2.94
CA ILE A 111 2.88 5.10 -2.83
C ILE A 111 3.98 5.30 -3.86
N GLY A 112 5.21 5.54 -3.42
CA GLY A 112 6.36 5.74 -4.30
C GLY A 112 6.79 4.45 -5.01
N GLY A 113 6.56 3.30 -4.37
CA GLY A 113 6.79 1.96 -4.91
C GLY A 113 5.57 1.36 -5.61
N GLY A 114 5.49 0.04 -5.54
CA GLY A 114 4.40 -0.80 -6.05
C GLY A 114 3.47 -1.30 -4.95
N VAL A 115 2.45 -2.02 -5.40
CA VAL A 115 1.46 -2.68 -4.54
C VAL A 115 1.37 -4.14 -4.95
N GLU A 116 1.71 -5.06 -4.05
CA GLU A 116 1.79 -6.48 -4.38
C GLU A 116 0.97 -7.35 -3.43
N THR A 117 0.26 -8.34 -3.98
CA THR A 117 -0.24 -9.45 -3.15
C THR A 117 -0.33 -10.79 -3.87
N VAL A 118 -0.15 -11.89 -3.15
CA VAL A 118 -0.32 -13.23 -3.76
C VAL A 118 -1.80 -13.64 -3.81
N ASN A 119 -2.49 -13.63 -2.67
CA ASN A 119 -3.81 -14.27 -2.53
C ASN A 119 -4.97 -13.38 -2.06
N GLY A 120 -4.74 -12.09 -1.76
CA GLY A 120 -5.83 -11.20 -1.37
C GLY A 120 -6.13 -10.09 -2.36
N GLY A 121 -7.16 -9.29 -2.07
CA GLY A 121 -7.60 -8.21 -2.94
C GLY A 121 -6.80 -6.93 -2.75
N ILE A 122 -6.62 -6.16 -3.80
CA ILE A 122 -6.06 -4.80 -3.78
C ILE A 122 -7.18 -3.81 -4.05
N GLY A 123 -7.37 -2.83 -3.17
CA GLY A 123 -8.33 -1.74 -3.33
C GLY A 123 -7.68 -0.38 -3.10
N LEU A 124 -7.74 0.48 -4.11
CA LEU A 124 -7.16 1.82 -4.08
C LEU A 124 -8.23 2.86 -4.37
N VAL A 125 -8.35 3.90 -3.57
CA VAL A 125 -9.32 4.99 -3.80
C VAL A 125 -8.59 6.32 -3.80
N GLY A 126 -8.65 7.07 -4.89
CA GLY A 126 -7.95 8.36 -5.00
C GLY A 126 -6.46 8.29 -4.65
N THR A 127 -5.80 7.18 -5.00
CA THR A 127 -4.42 6.87 -4.61
C THR A 127 -3.48 6.95 -5.80
N GLU A 128 -2.33 7.57 -5.60
CA GLU A 128 -1.24 7.60 -6.59
C GLU A 128 -0.23 6.48 -6.29
N VAL A 129 0.05 5.62 -7.29
CA VAL A 129 1.03 4.55 -7.20
C VAL A 129 2.14 4.81 -8.21
N GLY A 130 3.39 4.85 -7.73
CA GLY A 130 4.57 5.20 -8.50
C GLY A 130 5.05 4.10 -9.43
N ARG A 131 4.79 2.83 -9.09
CA ARG A 131 5.17 1.65 -9.89
C ARG A 131 3.96 0.77 -10.22
N ASN A 132 4.18 -0.54 -10.32
CA ASN A 132 3.18 -1.51 -10.77
C ASN A 132 2.26 -1.95 -9.63
N ILE A 133 1.12 -2.52 -10.02
CA ILE A 133 0.29 -3.36 -9.17
C ILE A 133 0.46 -4.81 -9.62
N GLU A 134 0.82 -5.70 -8.71
CA GLU A 134 1.13 -7.09 -9.04
C GLU A 134 0.33 -8.06 -8.16
N THR A 135 -0.24 -9.11 -8.78
CA THR A 135 -0.88 -10.19 -8.03
C THR A 135 -0.83 -11.54 -8.73
N VAL A 136 -1.13 -12.62 -8.00
CA VAL A 136 -1.24 -13.98 -8.55
C VAL A 136 -2.70 -14.44 -8.62
N ASN A 137 -3.42 -14.34 -7.49
CA ASN A 137 -4.80 -14.76 -7.37
C ASN A 137 -5.74 -13.61 -7.02
N GLY A 138 -5.22 -12.46 -6.57
CA GLY A 138 -5.99 -11.34 -6.02
C GLY A 138 -6.90 -10.63 -7.00
N ASP A 139 -8.02 -10.12 -6.49
CA ASP A 139 -8.84 -9.16 -7.22
C ASP A 139 -8.19 -7.77 -7.12
N ILE A 140 -8.25 -6.97 -8.17
CA ILE A 140 -7.67 -5.62 -8.18
C ILE A 140 -8.79 -4.62 -8.45
N THR A 141 -8.90 -3.60 -7.61
CA THR A 141 -9.76 -2.45 -7.82
C THR A 141 -8.93 -1.18 -7.77
N VAL A 142 -8.62 -0.65 -8.95
CA VAL A 142 -8.12 0.72 -9.11
C VAL A 142 -9.34 1.63 -9.09
N GLY A 143 -9.76 2.02 -7.88
CA GLY A 143 -10.98 2.77 -7.65
C GLY A 143 -10.94 4.21 -8.13
N ILE A 144 -11.99 4.96 -7.79
CA ILE A 144 -12.23 6.31 -8.33
C ILE A 144 -11.03 7.24 -8.15
N GLY A 145 -10.63 7.89 -9.24
CA GLY A 145 -9.55 8.89 -9.23
C GLY A 145 -8.16 8.37 -8.85
N SER A 146 -7.96 7.05 -8.77
CA SER A 146 -6.64 6.46 -8.53
C SER A 146 -5.78 6.51 -9.78
N HIS A 147 -4.48 6.78 -9.62
CA HIS A 147 -3.52 6.87 -10.72
C HIS A 147 -2.33 5.96 -10.48
N VAL A 148 -2.18 4.94 -11.33
CA VAL A 148 -1.05 4.03 -11.36
C VAL A 148 -0.11 4.46 -12.48
N LYS A 149 1.10 4.91 -12.14
CA LYS A 149 2.12 5.30 -13.13
C LYS A 149 2.75 4.10 -13.81
N GLY A 150 2.82 2.96 -13.12
CA GLY A 150 3.23 1.69 -13.71
C GLY A 150 2.08 0.94 -14.39
N GLY A 151 2.26 -0.36 -14.54
CA GLY A 151 1.26 -1.26 -15.13
C GLY A 151 0.53 -2.12 -14.09
N ILE A 152 -0.30 -3.03 -14.59
CA ILE A 152 -0.91 -4.10 -13.79
C ILE A 152 -0.40 -5.43 -14.31
N ARG A 153 0.06 -6.30 -13.40
CA ARG A 153 0.49 -7.66 -13.73
C ARG A 153 -0.31 -8.67 -12.92
N VAL A 154 -0.92 -9.65 -13.61
CA VAL A 154 -1.48 -10.84 -12.96
C VAL A 154 -0.72 -12.06 -13.45
N THR A 155 0.08 -12.64 -12.56
CA THR A 155 1.00 -13.74 -12.87
C THR A 155 0.29 -15.08 -12.73
N LYS A 156 0.65 -16.06 -13.58
CA LYS A 156 0.15 -17.43 -13.42
C LYS A 156 0.85 -18.10 -12.22
N PRO A 157 0.14 -18.85 -11.37
CA PRO A 157 0.78 -19.60 -10.30
C PRO A 157 1.68 -20.71 -10.87
N SER A 158 2.91 -20.83 -10.35
CA SER A 158 3.93 -21.76 -10.84
C SER A 158 3.63 -23.25 -10.58
N PHE A 159 2.68 -23.55 -9.69
CA PHE A 159 2.30 -24.90 -9.29
C PHE A 159 0.82 -24.90 -8.85
N SER A 160 -0.04 -25.69 -9.51
CA SER A 160 -1.42 -25.92 -9.04
C SER A 160 -1.70 -27.42 -8.93
N LEU A 161 -1.46 -27.98 -7.75
CA LEU A 161 -1.93 -29.32 -7.35
C LEU A 161 -3.37 -29.27 -6.78
N SER A 162 -4.20 -28.33 -7.26
CA SER A 162 -5.58 -28.16 -6.79
C SER A 162 -6.56 -28.82 -7.77
N LEU A 163 -7.44 -29.68 -7.22
CA LEU A 163 -8.55 -30.32 -7.94
C LEU A 163 -9.74 -29.36 -8.17
N THR A 164 -9.64 -28.10 -7.70
CA THR A 164 -10.68 -27.08 -7.86
C THR A 164 -10.35 -26.17 -9.05
N PRO A 165 -11.33 -25.84 -9.92
CA PRO A 165 -11.12 -24.88 -10.99
C PRO A 165 -10.55 -23.57 -10.43
N PRO A 166 -9.45 -23.05 -10.99
CA PRO A 166 -8.87 -21.81 -10.51
C PRO A 166 -9.87 -20.68 -10.68
N ARG A 167 -10.17 -19.96 -9.59
CA ARG A 167 -11.01 -18.75 -9.67
C ARG A 167 -10.39 -17.76 -10.65
N LYS A 168 -11.23 -17.09 -11.44
CA LYS A 168 -10.80 -16.01 -12.33
C LYS A 168 -10.69 -14.72 -11.51
N PRO A 169 -9.49 -14.13 -11.36
CA PRO A 169 -9.35 -12.86 -10.67
C PRO A 169 -10.15 -11.77 -11.39
N ARG A 170 -10.72 -10.84 -10.62
CA ARG A 170 -11.50 -9.73 -11.14
C ARG A 170 -10.71 -8.44 -11.03
N VAL A 171 -10.55 -7.73 -12.14
CA VAL A 171 -9.78 -6.48 -12.23
C VAL A 171 -10.72 -5.36 -12.65
N ILE A 172 -10.84 -4.33 -11.83
CA ILE A 172 -11.75 -3.20 -12.03
C ILE A 172 -10.91 -1.93 -12.09
N ILE A 173 -11.06 -1.18 -13.18
CA ILE A 173 -10.57 0.18 -13.34
C ILE A 173 -11.77 1.11 -13.24
N GLY A 174 -11.86 1.85 -12.14
CA GLY A 174 -13.00 2.67 -11.75
C GLY A 174 -13.05 4.04 -12.43
N PRO A 175 -14.06 4.86 -12.09
CA PRO A 175 -14.25 6.18 -12.70
C PRO A 175 -13.05 7.10 -12.54
N ASN A 176 -12.63 7.75 -13.62
CA ASN A 176 -11.51 8.70 -13.65
C ASN A 176 -10.18 8.10 -13.17
N ALA A 177 -10.09 6.78 -13.09
CA ALA A 177 -8.85 6.09 -12.79
C ALA A 177 -7.93 6.09 -14.02
N LYS A 178 -6.63 6.10 -13.76
CA LYS A 178 -5.60 6.10 -14.80
C LYS A 178 -4.56 5.02 -14.52
N VAL A 179 -4.24 4.23 -15.52
CA VAL A 179 -3.12 3.28 -15.51
C VAL A 179 -2.26 3.59 -16.72
N ASP A 180 -1.06 4.12 -16.51
CA ASP A 180 -0.19 4.58 -17.61
C ASP A 180 0.55 3.41 -18.28
N GLY A 181 0.93 2.40 -17.50
CA GLY A 181 1.67 1.24 -17.97
C GLY A 181 0.77 0.13 -18.57
N PRO A 182 1.40 -0.94 -19.07
CA PRO A 182 0.68 -2.07 -19.67
C PRO A 182 -0.11 -2.87 -18.64
N LEU A 183 -1.22 -3.45 -19.06
CA LEU A 183 -2.00 -4.41 -18.30
C LEU A 183 -1.71 -5.81 -18.85
N ASN A 184 -0.91 -6.60 -18.14
CA ASN A 184 -0.43 -7.90 -18.56
C ASN A 184 -1.04 -9.01 -17.69
N PHE A 185 -1.84 -9.88 -18.32
CA PHE A 185 -2.50 -10.99 -17.65
C PHE A 185 -1.97 -12.32 -18.20
N GLU A 186 -1.25 -13.08 -17.39
CA GLU A 186 -0.70 -14.40 -17.76
C GLU A 186 -1.70 -15.55 -17.54
N ARG A 187 -2.90 -15.20 -17.07
CA ARG A 187 -4.02 -16.09 -16.81
C ARG A 187 -5.33 -15.36 -17.13
N GLU A 188 -6.41 -16.12 -17.27
CA GLU A 188 -7.72 -15.52 -17.49
C GLU A 188 -8.17 -14.67 -16.30
N VAL A 189 -8.56 -13.44 -16.58
CA VAL A 189 -9.15 -12.49 -15.64
C VAL A 189 -10.43 -11.90 -16.22
N THR A 190 -11.31 -11.41 -15.35
CA THR A 190 -12.43 -10.57 -15.77
C THR A 190 -12.02 -9.11 -15.60
N LEU A 191 -11.76 -8.42 -16.71
CA LEU A 191 -11.33 -7.02 -16.73
C LEU A 191 -12.52 -6.08 -17.01
N TYR A 192 -12.85 -5.23 -16.05
CA TYR A 192 -13.80 -4.14 -16.18
C TYR A 192 -13.09 -2.80 -16.23
N VAL A 193 -13.45 -1.95 -17.19
CA VAL A 193 -12.86 -0.62 -17.34
C VAL A 193 -13.97 0.40 -17.50
N HIS A 194 -14.03 1.38 -16.60
CA HIS A 194 -14.99 2.45 -16.69
C HIS A 194 -14.76 3.27 -17.97
N ASP A 195 -15.81 3.83 -18.56
CA ASP A 195 -15.69 4.61 -19.80
C ASP A 195 -14.83 5.87 -19.63
N SER A 196 -14.87 6.47 -18.44
CA SER A 196 -14.03 7.63 -18.12
C SER A 196 -12.60 7.28 -17.69
N ALA A 197 -12.25 5.99 -17.61
CA ALA A 197 -10.92 5.54 -17.22
C ALA A 197 -9.95 5.47 -18.41
N SER A 198 -8.68 5.79 -18.13
CA SER A 198 -7.58 5.68 -19.09
C SER A 198 -6.68 4.52 -18.71
N ILE A 199 -6.36 3.65 -19.67
CA ILE A 199 -5.49 2.48 -19.47
C ILE A 199 -4.45 2.39 -20.57
N GLY A 200 -3.30 1.82 -20.24
CA GLY A 200 -2.29 1.40 -21.21
C GLY A 200 -2.72 0.17 -22.02
N PRO A 201 -1.82 -0.38 -22.85
CA PRO A 201 -2.11 -1.54 -23.69
C PRO A 201 -2.44 -2.78 -22.84
N VAL A 202 -3.40 -3.58 -23.30
CA VAL A 202 -3.90 -4.77 -22.60
C VAL A 202 -3.44 -6.04 -23.32
N SER A 203 -2.91 -7.00 -22.55
CA SER A 203 -2.50 -8.33 -23.03
C SER A 203 -3.10 -9.42 -22.14
N GLY A 204 -3.68 -10.46 -22.74
CA GLY A 204 -4.17 -11.64 -22.01
C GLY A 204 -5.55 -11.50 -21.35
N ALA A 205 -6.27 -10.40 -21.62
CA ALA A 205 -7.67 -10.23 -21.21
C ALA A 205 -8.47 -9.44 -22.25
N THR A 206 -9.79 -9.61 -22.23
CA THR A 206 -10.71 -8.78 -23.01
C THR A 206 -11.28 -7.68 -22.11
N VAL A 207 -11.22 -6.44 -22.58
CA VAL A 207 -11.77 -5.28 -21.85
C VAL A 207 -13.29 -5.31 -21.90
N ARG A 208 -13.94 -5.32 -20.74
CA ARG A 208 -15.39 -5.10 -20.59
C ARG A 208 -15.63 -3.68 -20.10
N ARG A 209 -16.21 -2.85 -20.99
CA ARG A 209 -16.53 -1.46 -20.65
C ARG A 209 -17.79 -1.38 -19.80
N PHE A 210 -17.85 -0.39 -18.91
CA PHE A 210 -19.03 -0.06 -18.10
C PHE A 210 -19.05 1.44 -17.78
N ASP A 211 -20.23 1.98 -17.51
CA ASP A 211 -20.50 3.40 -17.25
C ASP A 211 -21.27 3.66 -15.94
N SER A 212 -21.66 2.60 -15.24
CA SER A 212 -22.32 2.67 -13.94
C SER A 212 -21.33 3.04 -12.83
N GLU A 213 -21.85 3.66 -11.76
CA GLU A 213 -21.06 4.08 -10.58
C GLU A 213 -20.28 2.92 -9.94
N ALA A 214 -20.87 1.73 -9.93
CA ALA A 214 -20.24 0.50 -9.47
C ALA A 214 -20.07 -0.48 -10.63
N ALA A 215 -18.97 -1.22 -10.63
CA ALA A 215 -18.74 -2.29 -11.60
C ALA A 215 -19.77 -3.42 -11.47
N PRO A 216 -20.11 -4.11 -12.57
CA PRO A 216 -21.02 -5.26 -12.55
C PRO A 216 -20.60 -6.33 -11.53
N LYS A 217 -21.61 -6.95 -10.90
CA LYS A 217 -21.49 -8.08 -9.99
C LYS A 217 -21.85 -9.34 -10.77
N ASP A 218 -20.86 -9.90 -11.45
CA ASP A 218 -20.96 -11.17 -12.16
C ASP A 218 -20.52 -12.32 -11.25
#